data_AF-A0A8T0DU36-F1
#
_entry.id   AF-A0A8T0DU36-F1
#
_cell.length_a   1.000
_cell.length_b   1.000
_cell.length_c   1.000
_cell.angle_alpha   90.00
_cell.angle_beta   90.00
_cell.angle_gamma   90.00
#
_symmetry.space_group_name_H-M   'P 1'
#
loop_
_entity.id
_entity.type
_entity.pdbx_description
1 polymer ?
#
loop_
_entity_poly.entity_id
_entity_poly.type
_entity_poly.pdbx_seq_one_letter_code
_entity_poly.pdbx_strand_id
1 'polypeptide(L)'
;MEVFSGEKRRRHEYFLKIIQKRIAQVKDIHRIILIGTGESGKSTFVKQMKLLSSYNQTFPDKYREKFISEIQRNLVQSLASILTYMEQQKISFSSNEPNLLNARSRIYDIRTEIDRTPDSISHYAASPDPQKRSEFYDLCAHLWNDKSVKDAAAKGNEFQLIDCAHYFLDKIDEIRDPRYKPSDEDVLLSRTKTLGIHTESIVFNNVHFELVDVGGQREQRVG
;
A
#
# COMPACT_ATOMS: atom_id res chain seq x y z
N MET A 1 -26.95 26.05 42.67
CA MET A 1 -25.81 26.89 42.24
C MET A 1 -24.54 26.16 42.68
N GLU A 2 -24.07 25.17 41.90
CA GLU A 2 -22.88 24.40 42.27
C GLU A 2 -21.63 25.25 42.04
N VAL A 3 -21.04 25.72 43.13
CA VAL A 3 -19.75 26.40 43.12
C VAL A 3 -18.69 25.34 42.82
N PHE A 4 -18.23 25.30 41.57
CA PHE A 4 -17.08 24.48 41.19
C PHE A 4 -15.91 24.79 42.13
N SER A 5 -15.32 23.77 42.76
CA SER A 5 -14.11 23.93 43.57
C SER A 5 -13.01 24.63 42.75
N GLY A 6 -12.16 25.44 43.39
CA GLY A 6 -11.15 26.26 42.70
C GLY A 6 -10.25 25.46 41.74
N GLU A 7 -10.01 24.18 42.01
CA GLU A 7 -9.32 23.26 41.10
C GLU A 7 -10.15 22.88 39.87
N LYS A 8 -11.45 22.60 40.01
CA LYS A 8 -12.32 22.29 38.86
C LYS A 8 -12.45 23.51 37.93
N ARG A 9 -12.51 24.72 38.47
CA ARG A 9 -12.53 25.96 37.67
C ARG A 9 -11.23 26.16 36.90
N ARG A 10 -10.07 25.94 37.54
CA ARG A 10 -8.76 26.00 36.87
C ARG A 10 -8.62 24.95 35.76
N ARG A 11 -9.07 23.71 35.99
CA ARG A 11 -9.09 22.67 34.94
C ARG A 11 -10.02 23.04 33.79
N HIS A 12 -11.18 23.61 34.08
CA HIS A 12 -12.12 24.07 33.06
C HIS A 12 -11.55 25.21 32.21
N GLU A 13 -10.96 26.23 32.83
CA GLU A 13 -10.30 27.34 32.11
C GLU A 13 -9.10 26.86 31.28
N TYR A 14 -8.31 25.92 31.80
CA TYR A 14 -7.22 25.29 31.05
C TYR A 14 -7.74 24.50 29.84
N PHE A 15 -8.82 23.75 30.00
CA PHE A 15 -9.48 23.01 28.91
C PHE A 15 -10.03 23.95 27.84
N LEU A 16 -10.67 25.06 28.22
CA LEU A 16 -11.15 26.09 27.29
C LEU A 16 -10.00 26.74 26.52
N LYS A 17 -8.85 27.01 27.16
CA LYS A 17 -7.64 27.49 26.47
C LYS A 17 -7.12 26.49 25.44
N ILE A 18 -7.11 25.19 25.76
CA ILE A 18 -6.75 24.14 24.79
C ILE A 18 -7.71 24.13 23.61
N ILE A 19 -9.03 24.22 23.87
CA ILE A 19 -10.05 24.26 22.82
C ILE A 19 -9.87 25.49 21.94
N GLN A 20 -9.74 26.69 22.50
CA GLN A 20 -9.54 27.92 21.71
C GLN A 20 -8.27 27.85 20.87
N LYS A 21 -7.17 27.33 21.44
CA LYS A 21 -5.91 27.14 20.69
C LYS A 21 -6.10 26.14 19.54
N ARG A 22 -6.84 25.04 19.75
CA ARG A 22 -7.18 24.09 18.69
C ARG A 22 -8.12 24.68 17.63
N ILE A 23 -9.14 25.44 18.02
CA ILE A 23 -10.06 26.11 17.10
C ILE A 23 -9.31 27.13 16.22
N ALA A 24 -8.38 27.89 16.82
CA ALA A 24 -7.54 28.81 16.08
C ALA A 24 -6.61 28.07 15.10
N GLN A 25 -6.01 26.94 15.51
CA GLN A 25 -5.22 26.10 14.61
C GLN A 25 -6.04 25.47 13.48
N VAL A 26 -7.31 25.11 13.73
CA VAL A 26 -8.21 24.53 12.72
C VAL A 26 -8.69 25.59 11.72
N LYS A 27 -8.77 26.87 12.10
CA LYS A 27 -9.18 27.96 11.19
C LYS A 27 -8.27 28.14 9.97
N ASP A 28 -6.99 27.75 10.09
CA ASP A 28 -5.98 27.91 9.04
C ASP A 28 -5.65 26.59 8.32
N ILE A 29 -6.46 25.54 8.51
CA ILE A 29 -6.32 24.25 7.82
C ILE A 29 -7.37 24.12 6.72
N HIS A 30 -6.91 23.99 5.47
CA HIS A 30 -7.77 23.74 4.33
C HIS A 30 -7.95 22.23 4.11
N ARG A 31 -9.17 21.73 4.27
CA ARG A 31 -9.47 20.31 4.03
C ARG A 31 -9.91 20.07 2.60
N ILE A 32 -9.28 19.11 1.92
CA ILE A 32 -9.59 18.69 0.55
C ILE A 32 -9.99 17.22 0.60
N ILE A 33 -11.18 16.88 0.12
CA ILE A 33 -11.67 15.50 0.04
C ILE A 33 -11.54 15.02 -1.40
N LEU A 34 -10.88 13.88 -1.58
CA LEU A 34 -10.70 13.25 -2.88
C LEU A 34 -11.80 12.21 -3.11
N ILE A 35 -12.56 12.39 -4.19
CA ILE A 35 -13.67 11.51 -4.56
C ILE A 35 -13.35 10.90 -5.92
N GLY A 36 -13.63 9.60 -6.06
CA GLY A 36 -13.37 8.85 -7.29
C GLY A 36 -13.66 7.36 -7.11
N THR A 37 -13.76 6.62 -8.22
CA THR A 37 -13.85 5.15 -8.20
C THR A 37 -12.60 4.53 -7.59
N GLY A 38 -12.65 3.24 -7.25
CA GLY A 38 -11.43 2.48 -6.97
C GLY A 38 -10.41 2.68 -8.09
N GLU A 39 -9.12 2.71 -7.73
CA GLU A 39 -8.00 2.77 -8.69
C GLU A 39 -7.92 4.05 -9.55
N SER A 40 -8.72 5.07 -9.25
CA SER A 40 -8.67 6.36 -9.97
C SER A 40 -7.45 7.25 -9.66
N GLY A 41 -6.40 6.72 -9.01
CA GLY A 41 -5.17 7.47 -8.67
C GLY A 41 -5.25 8.43 -7.47
N LYS A 42 -6.33 8.43 -6.67
CA LYS A 42 -6.48 9.33 -5.51
C LYS A 42 -5.32 9.23 -4.51
N SER A 43 -5.00 8.02 -4.07
CA SER A 43 -3.92 7.78 -3.12
C SER A 43 -2.57 8.19 -3.71
N THR A 44 -2.37 8.00 -5.02
CA THR A 44 -1.19 8.48 -5.75
C THR A 44 -1.10 10.00 -5.73
N PHE A 45 -2.21 10.71 -5.94
CA PHE A 45 -2.27 12.16 -5.82
C PHE A 45 -1.90 12.65 -4.41
N VAL A 46 -2.43 12.01 -3.36
CA VAL A 46 -2.05 12.32 -1.96
C VAL A 46 -0.55 12.13 -1.75
N LYS A 47 0.01 11.01 -2.22
CA LYS A 47 1.45 10.74 -2.11
C LYS A 47 2.27 11.80 -2.85
N GLN A 48 1.87 12.19 -4.06
CA GLN A 48 2.56 13.25 -4.81
C GLN A 48 2.52 14.61 -4.09
N MET A 49 1.36 15.00 -3.54
CA MET A 49 1.25 16.23 -2.77
C MET A 49 2.13 16.22 -1.52
N LYS A 50 2.26 15.06 -0.87
CA LYS A 50 3.19 14.87 0.24
C LYS A 50 4.66 14.94 -0.19
N LEU A 51 4.99 14.38 -1.34
CA LEU A 51 6.34 14.46 -1.91
C LEU A 51 6.71 15.93 -2.16
N LEU A 52 5.86 16.67 -2.87
CA LEU A 52 6.08 18.07 -3.25
C LEU A 52 6.15 19.03 -2.05
N SER A 53 5.48 18.72 -0.96
CA SER A 53 5.52 19.52 0.27
C SER A 53 6.69 19.19 1.20
N SER A 54 7.46 18.14 0.91
CA SER A 54 8.62 17.75 1.72
C SER A 54 9.83 18.68 1.45
N TYR A 55 10.63 18.94 2.49
CA TYR A 55 11.76 19.88 2.47
C TYR A 55 12.77 19.62 1.33
N ASN A 56 12.98 18.35 0.96
CA ASN A 56 13.87 17.94 -0.12
C ASN A 56 13.14 17.32 -1.33
N GLN A 57 11.80 17.45 -1.38
CA GLN A 57 10.97 16.73 -2.35
C GLN A 57 11.19 15.21 -2.35
N THR A 58 11.52 14.66 -1.19
CA THR A 58 11.71 13.22 -0.96
C THR A 58 10.89 12.75 0.24
N PHE A 59 10.48 11.49 0.26
CA PHE A 59 9.83 10.92 1.43
C PHE A 59 10.86 10.61 2.54
N PRO A 60 10.53 10.90 3.82
CA PRO A 60 11.36 10.47 4.94
C PRO A 60 11.49 8.94 5.01
N ASP A 61 12.64 8.41 5.44
CA ASP A 61 12.90 6.97 5.59
C ASP A 61 11.79 6.24 6.36
N LYS A 62 11.37 6.79 7.51
CA LYS A 62 10.27 6.23 8.32
C LYS A 62 8.92 6.15 7.58
N TYR A 63 8.70 7.02 6.59
CA TYR A 63 7.51 6.95 5.74
C TYR A 63 7.67 5.84 4.68
N ARG A 64 8.84 5.76 4.04
CA ARG A 64 9.18 4.73 3.05
C ARG A 64 9.07 3.32 3.62
N GLU A 65 9.51 3.09 4.85
CA GLU A 65 9.43 1.80 5.55
C GLU A 65 8.02 1.20 5.60
N LYS A 66 6.98 2.05 5.67
CA LYS A 66 5.58 1.60 5.72
C LYS A 66 5.13 0.93 4.41
N PHE A 67 5.80 1.21 3.30
CA PHE A 67 5.45 0.69 1.99
C PHE A 67 6.13 -0.63 1.66
N ILE A 68 7.09 -1.10 2.48
CA ILE A 68 7.78 -2.37 2.23
C ILE A 68 6.76 -3.53 2.21
N SER A 69 5.88 -3.60 3.21
CA SER A 69 4.86 -4.66 3.26
C SER A 69 3.81 -4.51 2.14
N GLU A 70 3.48 -3.28 1.73
CA GLU A 70 2.58 -3.04 0.59
C GLU A 70 3.19 -3.55 -0.72
N ILE A 71 4.46 -3.24 -0.98
CA ILE A 71 5.19 -3.70 -2.16
C ILE A 71 5.24 -5.23 -2.20
N GLN A 72 5.57 -5.86 -1.06
CA GLN A 72 5.59 -7.33 -0.94
C GLN A 72 4.21 -7.95 -1.19
N ARG A 73 3.12 -7.33 -0.70
CA ARG A 73 1.75 -7.76 -1.02
C ARG A 73 1.42 -7.55 -2.50
N ASN A 74 1.88 -6.46 -3.11
CA ASN A 74 1.67 -6.17 -4.53
C ASN A 74 2.32 -7.25 -5.43
N LEU A 75 3.47 -7.82 -5.04
CA LEU A 75 4.07 -8.98 -5.73
C LEU A 75 3.13 -10.18 -5.76
N VAL A 76 2.66 -10.63 -4.58
CA VAL A 76 1.77 -11.79 -4.46
C VAL A 76 0.45 -11.53 -5.19
N GLN A 77 -0.11 -10.33 -5.05
CA GLN A 77 -1.35 -9.96 -5.71
C GLN A 77 -1.22 -10.00 -7.24
N SER A 78 -0.13 -9.46 -7.78
CA SER A 78 0.13 -9.45 -9.21
C SER A 78 0.26 -10.87 -9.76
N LEU A 79 1.11 -11.70 -9.13
CA LEU A 79 1.31 -13.09 -9.55
C LEU A 79 0.01 -13.89 -9.47
N ALA A 80 -0.75 -13.78 -8.37
CA ALA A 80 -2.01 -14.49 -8.24
C ALA A 80 -3.02 -14.10 -9.34
N SER A 81 -3.16 -12.80 -9.64
CA SER A 81 -4.04 -12.33 -10.73
C SER A 81 -3.61 -12.89 -12.10
N ILE A 82 -2.31 -12.86 -12.41
CA ILE A 82 -1.78 -13.39 -13.68
C ILE A 82 -2.03 -14.89 -13.79
N LEU A 83 -1.72 -15.65 -12.74
CA LEU A 83 -1.89 -17.10 -12.69
C LEU A 83 -3.36 -17.52 -12.82
N THR A 84 -4.28 -16.77 -12.20
CA THR A 84 -5.72 -17.00 -12.34
C THR A 84 -6.19 -16.78 -13.77
N TYR A 85 -5.71 -15.73 -14.44
CA TYR A 85 -6.03 -15.51 -15.85
C TYR A 85 -5.47 -16.63 -16.73
N MET A 86 -4.23 -17.07 -16.50
CA MET A 86 -3.64 -18.20 -17.23
C MET A 86 -4.48 -19.48 -17.08
N GLU A 87 -4.95 -19.77 -15.87
CA GLU A 87 -5.79 -20.93 -15.59
C GLU A 87 -7.16 -20.84 -16.31
N GLN A 88 -7.79 -19.67 -16.29
CA GLN A 88 -9.06 -19.42 -16.99
C GLN A 88 -8.93 -19.57 -18.51
N GLN A 89 -7.83 -19.08 -19.08
CA GLN A 89 -7.53 -19.18 -20.51
C GLN A 89 -6.86 -20.51 -20.90
N LYS A 90 -6.67 -21.43 -19.94
CA LYS A 90 -5.99 -22.72 -20.13
C LYS A 90 -4.59 -22.58 -20.75
N ILE A 91 -3.88 -21.51 -20.39
CA ILE A 91 -2.50 -21.26 -20.79
C ILE A 91 -1.58 -22.10 -19.90
N SER A 92 -0.81 -23.00 -20.51
CA SER A 92 0.23 -23.75 -19.82
C SER A 92 1.51 -22.92 -19.65
N PHE A 93 2.29 -23.24 -18.61
CA PHE A 93 3.65 -22.71 -18.47
C PHE A 93 4.50 -23.08 -19.70
N SER A 94 5.42 -22.19 -20.06
CA SER A 94 6.33 -22.42 -21.18
C SER A 94 7.35 -23.51 -20.82
N SER A 95 7.81 -23.50 -19.58
CA SER A 95 8.67 -24.55 -19.02
C SER A 95 7.82 -25.66 -18.42
N ASN A 96 8.12 -26.92 -18.78
CA ASN A 96 7.38 -28.09 -18.28
C ASN A 96 7.92 -28.58 -16.92
N GLU A 97 8.26 -27.64 -16.03
CA GLU A 97 8.87 -27.93 -14.74
C GLU A 97 7.79 -28.17 -13.67
N PRO A 98 7.85 -29.30 -12.94
CA PRO A 98 6.89 -29.58 -11.87
C PRO A 98 6.94 -28.52 -10.74
N ASN A 99 8.07 -27.83 -10.61
CA ASN A 99 8.27 -26.76 -9.64
C ASN A 99 7.34 -25.55 -9.88
N LEU A 100 6.97 -25.24 -11.13
CA LEU A 100 6.07 -24.11 -11.45
C LEU A 100 4.63 -24.37 -10.99
N LEU A 101 4.16 -25.63 -11.07
CA LEU A 101 2.84 -25.99 -10.57
C LEU A 101 2.77 -25.87 -9.04
N ASN A 102 3.82 -26.33 -8.35
CA ASN A 102 3.93 -26.17 -6.89
C ASN A 102 4.03 -24.70 -6.49
N ALA A 103 4.84 -23.91 -7.20
CA ALA A 103 4.98 -22.47 -6.99
C ALA A 103 3.64 -21.74 -7.15
N ARG A 104 2.87 -22.09 -8.18
CA ARG A 104 1.51 -21.54 -8.41
C ARG A 104 0.59 -21.83 -7.23
N SER A 105 0.51 -23.09 -6.79
CA SER A 105 -0.34 -23.46 -5.63
C SER A 105 0.05 -22.65 -4.39
N ARG A 106 1.35 -22.51 -4.15
CA ARG A 106 1.88 -21.80 -2.99
C ARG A 106 1.60 -20.29 -3.05
N ILE A 107 1.64 -19.65 -4.22
CA ILE A 107 1.18 -18.25 -4.39
C ILE A 107 -0.29 -18.11 -4.00
N TYR A 108 -1.16 -19.05 -4.39
CA TYR A 108 -2.57 -18.99 -4.02
C TYR A 108 -2.80 -19.17 -2.52
N ASP A 109 -2.05 -20.07 -1.88
CA ASP A 109 -2.10 -20.24 -0.42
C ASP A 109 -1.70 -18.96 0.31
N ILE A 110 -0.55 -18.39 -0.06
CA ILE A 110 -0.05 -17.13 0.50
C ILE A 110 -1.05 -16.00 0.25
N ARG A 111 -1.61 -15.91 -0.96
CA ARG A 111 -2.62 -14.90 -1.29
C ARG A 111 -3.85 -15.02 -0.39
N THR A 112 -4.34 -16.23 -0.19
CA THR A 112 -5.50 -16.51 0.67
C THR A 112 -5.22 -16.12 2.12
N GLU A 113 -4.02 -16.36 2.63
CA GLU A 113 -3.61 -15.95 3.97
C GLU A 113 -3.52 -14.43 4.11
N ILE A 114 -2.93 -13.74 3.13
CA ILE A 114 -2.79 -12.27 3.11
C ILE A 114 -4.16 -11.59 3.00
N ASP A 115 -5.08 -12.13 2.21
CA ASP A 115 -6.43 -11.56 2.08
C ASP A 115 -7.22 -11.63 3.41
N ARG A 116 -6.93 -12.62 4.27
CA ARG A 116 -7.51 -12.73 5.63
C ARG A 116 -6.76 -11.88 6.64
N THR A 117 -5.44 -11.92 6.60
CA THR A 117 -4.54 -11.25 7.55
C THR A 117 -3.42 -10.57 6.77
N PRO A 118 -3.56 -9.28 6.41
CA PRO A 118 -2.60 -8.59 5.53
C PRO A 118 -1.15 -8.55 6.04
N ASP A 119 -0.96 -8.60 7.36
CA ASP A 119 0.36 -8.59 8.00
C ASP A 119 1.09 -9.95 7.93
N SER A 120 0.38 -11.02 7.53
CA SER A 120 0.96 -12.36 7.35
C SER A 120 2.05 -12.40 6.26
N ILE A 121 2.08 -11.42 5.35
CA ILE A 121 3.17 -11.27 4.36
C ILE A 121 4.56 -11.27 5.03
N SER A 122 4.65 -10.73 6.25
CA SER A 122 5.90 -10.69 7.02
C SER A 122 6.44 -12.08 7.37
N HIS A 123 5.58 -13.09 7.50
CA HIS A 123 5.99 -14.48 7.76
C HIS A 123 6.82 -15.06 6.60
N TYR A 124 6.63 -14.52 5.40
CA TYR A 124 7.27 -14.96 4.17
C TYR A 124 8.38 -13.99 3.74
N ALA A 125 7.99 -12.76 3.37
CA ALA A 125 8.87 -11.79 2.71
C ALA A 125 9.85 -11.08 3.66
N ALA A 126 9.53 -11.05 4.95
CA ALA A 126 10.34 -10.44 6.02
C ALA A 126 10.65 -11.45 7.14
N SER A 127 10.63 -12.75 6.82
CA SER A 127 10.90 -13.80 7.80
C SER A 127 12.29 -13.61 8.43
N PRO A 128 12.43 -13.81 9.76
CA PRO A 128 13.75 -13.82 10.40
C PRO A 128 14.60 -15.02 9.93
N ASP A 129 13.95 -16.05 9.40
CA ASP A 129 14.59 -17.20 8.76
C ASP A 129 15.02 -16.84 7.32
N PRO A 130 16.34 -16.73 7.04
CA PRO A 130 16.84 -16.36 5.72
C PRO A 130 16.44 -17.34 4.63
N GLN A 131 16.29 -18.62 4.96
CA GLN A 131 15.94 -19.66 4.00
C GLN A 131 14.50 -19.47 3.54
N LYS A 132 13.54 -19.34 4.47
CA LYS A 132 12.13 -19.07 4.15
C LYS A 132 11.97 -17.80 3.33
N ARG A 133 12.73 -16.76 3.67
CA ARG A 133 12.71 -15.51 2.90
C ARG A 133 13.23 -15.72 1.49
N SER A 134 14.34 -16.45 1.31
CA SER A 134 14.86 -16.76 -0.03
C SER A 134 13.86 -17.58 -0.83
N GLU A 135 13.31 -18.65 -0.24
CA GLU A 135 12.32 -19.53 -0.87
C GLU A 135 11.10 -18.74 -1.38
N PHE A 136 10.62 -17.74 -0.63
CA PHE A 136 9.54 -16.87 -1.07
C PHE A 136 9.90 -16.05 -2.32
N TYR A 137 11.06 -15.38 -2.32
CA TYR A 137 11.46 -14.55 -3.46
C TYR A 137 11.88 -15.39 -4.67
N ASP A 138 12.54 -16.53 -4.45
CA ASP A 138 12.90 -17.48 -5.50
C ASP A 138 11.66 -18.03 -6.18
N LEU A 139 10.61 -18.35 -5.41
CA LEU A 139 9.32 -18.77 -5.93
C LEU A 139 8.66 -17.68 -6.78
N CYS A 140 8.64 -16.43 -6.32
CA CYS A 140 8.10 -15.30 -7.07
C CYS A 140 8.89 -15.07 -8.37
N ALA A 141 10.22 -15.06 -8.30
CA ALA A 141 11.10 -14.85 -9.45
C ALA A 141 11.00 -16.00 -10.46
N HIS A 142 10.90 -17.24 -9.98
CA HIS A 142 10.79 -18.42 -10.84
C HIS A 142 9.48 -18.40 -11.65
N LEU A 143 8.36 -18.02 -11.04
CA LEU A 143 7.11 -17.79 -11.76
C LEU A 143 7.24 -16.62 -12.75
N TRP A 144 7.78 -15.48 -12.31
CA TRP A 144 7.90 -14.31 -13.18
C TRP A 144 8.80 -14.56 -14.39
N ASN A 145 9.84 -15.39 -14.26
CA ASN A 145 10.75 -15.72 -15.35
C ASN A 145 10.16 -16.65 -16.41
N ASP A 146 9.01 -17.30 -16.16
CA ASP A 146 8.33 -18.09 -17.18
C ASP A 146 7.73 -17.17 -18.27
N LYS A 147 7.98 -17.54 -19.53
CA LYS A 147 7.52 -16.74 -20.68
C LYS A 147 6.00 -16.66 -20.75
N SER A 148 5.27 -17.74 -20.47
CA SER A 148 3.80 -17.71 -20.49
C SER A 148 3.23 -16.78 -19.42
N VAL A 149 3.90 -16.67 -18.27
CA VAL A 149 3.53 -15.73 -17.20
C VAL A 149 3.72 -14.28 -17.65
N LYS A 150 4.85 -13.95 -18.28
CA LYS A 150 5.09 -12.61 -18.84
C LYS A 150 4.12 -12.27 -19.97
N ASP A 151 3.88 -13.20 -20.88
CA ASP A 151 2.94 -13.04 -22.00
C ASP A 151 1.50 -12.84 -21.49
N ALA A 152 1.11 -13.53 -20.42
CA ALA A 152 -0.19 -13.32 -19.75
C ALA A 152 -0.26 -11.95 -19.06
N ALA A 153 0.81 -11.51 -18.39
CA ALA A 153 0.86 -10.20 -17.75
C ALA A 153 0.78 -9.04 -18.75
N ALA A 154 1.29 -9.22 -19.97
CA ALA A 154 1.15 -8.25 -21.06
C ALA A 154 -0.32 -8.04 -21.50
N LYS A 155 -1.18 -9.05 -21.26
CA LYS A 155 -2.64 -8.96 -21.44
C LYS A 155 -3.37 -8.45 -20.19
N GLY A 156 -2.66 -7.73 -19.32
CA GLY A 156 -3.20 -7.22 -18.05
C GLY A 156 -4.44 -6.31 -18.20
N ASN A 157 -4.72 -5.81 -19.41
CA ASN A 157 -5.95 -5.08 -19.74
C ASN A 157 -7.19 -5.98 -19.93
N GLU A 158 -7.02 -7.29 -20.12
CA GLU A 158 -8.11 -8.26 -20.26
C GLU A 158 -8.65 -8.76 -18.90
N PHE A 159 -7.95 -8.47 -17.81
CA PHE A 159 -8.33 -8.87 -16.44
C PHE A 159 -7.95 -7.78 -15.43
N GLN A 160 -8.24 -8.01 -14.14
CA GLN A 160 -7.91 -7.05 -13.09
C GLN A 160 -6.46 -7.26 -12.61
N LEU A 161 -5.52 -6.71 -13.37
CA LEU A 161 -4.12 -6.61 -12.98
C LEU A 161 -3.85 -5.23 -12.37
N ILE A 162 -3.05 -5.18 -11.30
CA ILE A 162 -2.68 -3.91 -10.68
C ILE A 162 -1.64 -3.18 -11.55
N ASP A 163 -1.77 -1.86 -11.67
CA ASP A 163 -0.92 -1.05 -12.58
C ASP A 163 0.58 -1.20 -12.32
N CYS A 164 0.97 -1.40 -11.06
CA CYS A 164 2.37 -1.53 -10.64
C CYS A 164 2.94 -2.96 -10.78
N ALA A 165 2.18 -3.91 -11.36
CA ALA A 165 2.57 -5.31 -11.45
C ALA A 165 3.92 -5.50 -12.14
N HIS A 166 4.06 -5.04 -13.38
CA HIS A 166 5.31 -5.18 -14.15
C HIS A 166 6.50 -4.54 -13.42
N TYR A 167 6.31 -3.30 -12.94
CA TYR A 167 7.34 -2.55 -12.23
C TYR A 167 7.91 -3.29 -11.02
N PHE A 168 7.08 -3.86 -10.14
CA PHE A 168 7.59 -4.57 -8.97
C PHE A 168 8.04 -6.00 -9.28
N LEU A 169 7.41 -6.69 -10.23
CA LEU A 169 7.83 -8.04 -10.61
C LEU A 169 9.23 -8.04 -11.26
N ASP A 170 9.55 -7.01 -12.04
CA ASP A 170 10.91 -6.83 -12.59
C ASP A 170 11.95 -6.46 -11.52
N LYS A 171 11.51 -5.95 -10.36
CA LYS A 171 12.38 -5.54 -9.23
C LYS A 171 12.46 -6.57 -8.10
N ILE A 172 12.01 -7.81 -8.30
CA ILE A 172 12.03 -8.85 -7.25
C ILE A 172 13.43 -9.01 -6.63
N ASP A 173 14.49 -8.98 -7.44
CA ASP A 173 15.87 -9.14 -6.98
C ASP A 173 16.39 -7.95 -6.17
N GLU A 174 15.84 -6.76 -6.37
CA GLU A 174 16.12 -5.60 -5.52
C GLU A 174 15.34 -5.70 -4.20
N ILE A 175 14.06 -6.05 -4.28
CA ILE A 175 13.14 -6.11 -3.13
C ILE A 175 13.55 -7.22 -2.14
N ARG A 176 14.16 -8.31 -2.62
CA ARG A 176 14.61 -9.42 -1.77
C ARG A 176 15.81 -9.09 -0.88
N ASP A 177 16.57 -8.02 -1.16
CA ASP A 177 17.67 -7.60 -0.27
C ASP A 177 17.05 -7.15 1.06
N PRO A 178 17.48 -7.70 2.21
CA PRO A 178 16.98 -7.28 3.53
C PRO A 178 17.21 -5.81 3.85
N ARG A 179 18.12 -5.15 3.12
CA ARG A 179 18.46 -3.73 3.24
C ARG A 179 17.71 -2.87 2.23
N TYR A 180 16.82 -3.45 1.43
CA TYR A 180 15.98 -2.73 0.48
C TYR A 180 15.21 -1.61 1.19
N LYS A 181 15.36 -0.40 0.67
CA LYS A 181 14.61 0.78 1.08
C LYS A 181 13.83 1.29 -0.13
N PRO A 182 12.49 1.40 -0.05
CA PRO A 182 11.70 1.93 -1.16
C PRO A 182 12.17 3.33 -1.57
N SER A 183 12.38 3.53 -2.86
CA SER A 183 12.59 4.85 -3.45
C SER A 183 11.29 5.67 -3.44
N ASP A 184 11.38 6.96 -3.80
CA ASP A 184 10.18 7.78 -3.93
C ASP A 184 9.25 7.26 -5.04
N GLU A 185 9.81 6.71 -6.11
CA GLU A 185 9.06 6.07 -7.18
C GLU A 185 8.34 4.79 -6.69
N ASP A 186 9.02 3.94 -5.92
CA ASP A 186 8.41 2.76 -5.32
C ASP A 186 7.23 3.14 -4.40
N VAL A 187 7.39 4.20 -3.60
CA VAL A 187 6.30 4.72 -2.75
C VAL A 187 5.14 5.23 -3.61
N LEU A 188 5.40 5.99 -4.68
CA LEU A 188 4.36 6.51 -5.56
C LEU A 188 3.59 5.41 -6.30
N LEU A 189 4.29 4.40 -6.83
CA LEU A 189 3.72 3.31 -7.62
C LEU A 189 3.07 2.22 -6.78
N SER A 190 3.50 2.02 -5.53
CA SER A 190 2.88 1.03 -4.64
C SER A 190 1.37 1.22 -4.51
N ARG A 191 0.64 0.14 -4.68
CA ARG A 191 -0.81 0.11 -4.49
C ARG A 191 -1.11 -0.19 -3.03
N THR A 192 -1.66 0.80 -2.35
CA THR A 192 -2.19 0.66 -0.99
C THR A 192 -3.70 0.53 -1.07
N LYS A 193 -4.28 -0.55 -0.55
CA LYS A 193 -5.74 -0.67 -0.48
C LYS A 193 -6.24 0.29 0.60
N THR A 194 -6.82 1.42 0.20
CA THR A 194 -7.44 2.36 1.17
C THR A 194 -8.65 1.68 1.81
N LEU A 195 -8.52 1.32 3.09
CA LEU A 195 -9.64 0.89 3.93
C LEU A 195 -10.16 2.09 4.71
N GLY A 196 -11.41 2.49 4.46
CA GLY A 196 -12.03 3.60 5.16
C GLY A 196 -11.51 4.96 4.71
N ILE A 197 -11.28 5.86 5.68
CA ILE A 197 -10.88 7.24 5.45
C ILE A 197 -9.42 7.42 5.86
N HIS A 198 -8.56 7.78 4.91
CA HIS A 198 -7.17 8.11 5.15
C HIS A 198 -6.98 9.62 5.06
N THR A 199 -6.38 10.25 6.08
CA THR A 199 -6.13 11.70 6.10
C THR A 199 -4.63 11.94 6.18
N GLU A 200 -4.11 12.72 5.24
CA GLU A 200 -2.71 13.13 5.19
C GLU A 200 -2.60 14.64 5.38
N SER A 201 -1.79 15.06 6.36
CA SER A 201 -1.52 16.49 6.60
C SER A 201 -0.25 16.93 5.87
N ILE A 202 -0.34 18.03 5.14
CA ILE A 202 0.79 18.64 4.43
C ILE A 202 0.86 20.15 4.69
N VAL A 203 2.04 20.72 4.51
CA VAL A 203 2.26 22.17 4.54
C VAL A 203 2.83 22.57 3.19
N PHE A 204 2.13 23.41 2.45
CA PHE A 204 2.56 23.88 1.13
C PHE A 204 2.48 25.41 1.11
N ASN A 205 3.60 26.08 0.80
CA ASN A 205 3.70 27.55 0.84
C ASN A 205 3.20 28.18 2.15
N ASN A 206 3.59 27.60 3.30
CA ASN A 206 3.14 27.98 4.65
C ASN A 206 1.62 27.86 4.92
N VAL A 207 0.88 27.18 4.05
CA VAL A 207 -0.55 26.88 4.24
C VAL A 207 -0.71 25.42 4.63
N HIS A 208 -1.50 25.16 5.67
CA HIS A 208 -1.78 23.80 6.14
C HIS A 208 -2.95 23.19 5.36
N PHE A 209 -2.75 21.99 4.83
CA PHE A 209 -3.82 21.23 4.18
C PHE A 209 -4.02 19.87 4.84
N GLU A 210 -5.26 19.40 4.84
CA GLU A 210 -5.64 18.02 5.14
C GLU A 210 -6.23 17.38 3.89
N LEU A 211 -5.52 16.43 3.31
CA LEU A 211 -6.00 15.65 2.16
C LEU A 211 -6.69 14.39 2.69
N VAL A 212 -7.96 14.23 2.36
CA VAL A 212 -8.79 13.11 2.81
C VAL A 212 -9.05 12.19 1.61
N ASP A 213 -8.42 11.02 1.61
CA ASP A 213 -8.67 9.93 0.67
C ASP A 213 -9.74 8.99 1.24
N VAL A 214 -10.87 8.91 0.57
CA VAL A 214 -11.98 8.02 0.92
C VAL A 214 -11.91 6.80 0.00
N GLY A 215 -11.89 5.60 0.57
CA GLY A 215 -11.78 4.39 -0.23
C GLY A 215 -12.93 4.26 -1.25
N GLY A 216 -12.55 3.97 -2.49
CA GLY A 216 -13.44 4.02 -3.65
C GLY A 216 -14.14 2.70 -4.00
N GLN A 217 -13.95 1.63 -3.22
CA GLN A 217 -14.54 0.32 -3.50
C GLN A 217 -16.03 0.28 -3.10
N ARG A 218 -16.84 -0.48 -3.85
CA ARG A 218 -18.30 -0.57 -3.68
C ARG A 218 -18.71 -0.89 -2.24
N GLU A 219 -17.93 -1.72 -1.55
CA GLU A 219 -18.15 -2.14 -0.16
C GLU A 219 -17.99 -1.01 0.87
N GLN A 220 -17.37 0.11 0.51
CA GLN A 220 -17.17 1.27 1.41
C GLN A 220 -18.18 2.40 1.19
N ARG A 221 -19.10 2.25 0.21
CA ARG A 221 -20.17 3.22 -0.07
C ARG A 221 -21.53 2.81 0.52
N VAL A 222 -21.63 1.59 1.07
CA VAL A 222 -22.84 1.07 1.69
C VAL A 222 -22.65 1.14 3.20
N GLY A 223 -22.94 2.31 3.77
CA GLY A 223 -22.91 2.59 5.20
C GLY A 223 -23.80 3.77 5.52
#